data_AF-A0A356K559-F1
#
_entry.id   AF-A0A356K559-F1
#
_cell.length_a   1.000
_cell.length_b   1.000
_cell.length_c   1.000
_cell.angle_alpha   90.00
_cell.angle_beta   90.00
_cell.angle_gamma   90.00
#
_symmetry.space_group_name_H-M   'P 1'
#
loop_
_entity.id
_entity.type
_entity.pdbx_description
1 polymer ?
#
loop_
_entity_poly.entity_id
_entity_poly.type
_entity_poly.pdbx_seq_one_letter_code
_entity_poly.pdbx_strand_id
1 'polypeptide(L)' 'AALFGRTAVAKVLLDSGANAKIMNFQGVTPLDNARVDWPTTQYIAQLLQIQLQEDAAVEGKKAIEAMLTAKAN' A
#
# COMPACT_ATOMS: atom_id res chain seq x y z
N ALA A 1 4.82 0.30 2.39
CA ALA A 1 3.63 0.67 3.15
C ALA A 1 2.32 0.28 2.45
N ALA A 2 2.13 0.69 1.18
CA ALA A 2 0.91 0.43 0.40
C ALA A 2 0.52 -1.05 0.23
N LEU A 3 1.45 -1.89 -0.29
CA LEU A 3 1.17 -3.32 -0.55
C LEU A 3 0.61 -4.07 0.66
N PHE A 4 1.16 -3.82 1.85
CA PHE A 4 0.83 -4.51 3.10
C PHE A 4 -0.15 -3.75 4.01
N GLY A 5 -0.83 -2.71 3.50
CA GLY A 5 -1.85 -1.99 4.28
C GLY A 5 -1.30 -1.28 5.52
N ARG A 6 -0.03 -0.85 5.54
CA ARG A 6 0.58 -0.17 6.69
C ARG A 6 0.19 1.30 6.73
N THR A 7 -1.06 1.60 7.05
CA THR A 7 -1.67 2.93 6.91
C THR A 7 -0.94 4.03 7.68
N ALA A 8 -0.56 3.79 8.94
CA ALA A 8 0.18 4.78 9.72
C ALA A 8 1.52 5.15 9.06
N VAL A 9 2.25 4.16 8.55
CA VAL A 9 3.51 4.37 7.83
C VAL A 9 3.26 5.12 6.52
N ALA A 10 2.23 4.73 5.76
CA ALA A 10 1.87 5.43 4.52
C ALA A 10 1.53 6.90 4.78
N LYS A 11 0.78 7.19 5.84
CA LYS A 11 0.45 8.56 6.24
C LYS A 11 1.71 9.37 6.55
N VAL A 12 2.63 8.85 7.37
CA VAL A 12 3.89 9.53 7.70
C VAL A 12 4.73 9.82 6.45
N LEU A 13 4.82 8.86 5.53
CA LEU A 13 5.55 9.04 4.26
C LEU A 13 4.92 10.16 3.42
N LEU A 14 3.60 10.17 3.27
CA LEU A 14 2.88 11.18 2.50
C LEU A 14 2.94 12.57 3.15
N ASP A 15 2.85 12.65 4.48
CA ASP A 15 3.01 13.89 5.22
C ASP A 15 4.45 14.44 5.10
N SER A 16 5.43 13.55 4.99
CA SER A 16 6.85 13.89 4.76
C SER A 16 7.19 14.24 3.31
N GLY A 17 6.20 14.33 2.42
CA GLY A 17 6.40 14.74 1.03
C GLY A 17 6.79 13.61 0.06
N ALA A 18 6.58 12.34 0.44
CA ALA A 18 6.75 11.24 -0.52
C ALA A 18 5.83 11.43 -1.74
N ASN A 19 6.38 11.27 -2.94
CA ASN A 19 5.63 11.42 -4.19
C ASN A 19 4.68 10.23 -4.40
N ALA A 20 3.37 10.49 -4.30
CA ALA A 20 2.31 9.48 -4.47
C ALA A 20 2.19 8.93 -5.90
N LYS A 21 2.82 9.57 -6.89
CA LYS A 21 2.73 9.24 -8.33
C LYS A 21 3.99 8.57 -8.89
N ILE A 22 5.04 8.40 -8.08
CA ILE A 22 6.28 7.79 -8.56
C ILE A 22 6.04 6.33 -8.93
N MET A 23 6.60 5.89 -10.06
CA MET A 23 6.53 4.50 -10.50
C MET A 23 7.81 3.76 -10.14
N ASN A 24 7.71 2.47 -9.84
CA ASN A 24 8.88 1.59 -9.79
C ASN A 24 9.37 1.25 -11.21
N PHE A 25 10.42 0.42 -11.33
CA PHE A 25 10.99 0.01 -12.63
C PHE A 25 10.03 -0.81 -13.52
N GLN A 26 8.89 -1.26 -12.98
CA GLN A 26 7.84 -1.99 -13.70
C GLN A 26 6.67 -1.07 -14.10
N GLY A 27 6.76 0.25 -13.84
CA GLY A 27 5.66 1.17 -14.09
C GLY A 27 4.55 1.15 -13.02
N VAL A 28 4.77 0.49 -11.88
CA VAL A 28 3.75 0.32 -10.82
C VAL A 28 3.83 1.47 -9.82
N THR A 29 2.69 2.12 -9.55
CA THR A 29 2.56 3.21 -8.57
C THR A 29 2.28 2.69 -7.16
N PRO A 30 2.37 3.54 -6.11
CA PRO A 30 1.86 3.21 -4.78
C PRO A 30 0.37 2.83 -4.78
N LEU A 31 -0.44 3.46 -5.64
CA LEU A 31 -1.88 3.17 -5.73
C LEU A 31 -2.13 1.76 -6.28
N ASP A 32 -1.38 1.36 -7.31
CA ASP A 32 -1.47 0.00 -7.86
C ASP A 32 -1.11 -1.04 -6.80
N ASN A 33 -0.06 -0.79 -6.02
CA ASN A 33 0.32 -1.66 -4.90
C ASN A 33 -0.77 -1.75 -3.82
N ALA A 34 -1.46 -0.64 -3.52
CA ALA A 34 -2.58 -0.62 -2.58
C ALA A 34 -3.79 -1.42 -3.10
N ARG A 35 -3.91 -1.62 -4.42
CA ARG A 35 -5.01 -2.35 -5.08
C ARG A 35 -4.75 -3.83 -5.34
N VAL A 36 -3.53 -4.32 -5.09
CA VAL A 36 -3.22 -5.76 -5.19
C VAL A 36 -4.21 -6.54 -4.31
N ASP A 37 -4.74 -7.65 -4.80
CA ASP A 37 -5.71 -8.45 -4.07
C ASP A 37 -5.10 -9.09 -2.80
N TRP A 38 -5.96 -9.49 -1.86
CA TRP A 38 -5.52 -10.10 -0.62
C TRP A 38 -4.73 -11.41 -0.83
N PRO A 39 -5.19 -12.39 -1.64
CA PRO A 39 -4.43 -13.60 -1.90
C PRO A 39 -2.99 -13.34 -2.38
N THR A 40 -2.80 -12.44 -3.35
CA THR A 40 -1.45 -12.06 -3.82
C THR A 40 -0.63 -11.37 -2.72
N THR A 41 -1.26 -10.47 -1.95
CA THR A 41 -0.60 -9.77 -0.83
C THR A 41 -0.12 -10.75 0.24
N GLN A 42 -0.97 -11.72 0.59
CA GLN A 42 -0.68 -12.77 1.57
C GLN A 42 0.46 -13.67 1.08
N TYR A 43 0.42 -14.08 -0.20
CA TYR A 43 1.50 -14.88 -0.80
C TYR A 43 2.87 -14.20 -0.69
N ILE A 44 2.95 -12.91 -1.06
CA ILE A 44 4.18 -12.12 -0.95
C ILE A 44 4.61 -11.98 0.52
N ALA A 45 3.66 -11.75 1.43
CA ALA A 45 3.96 -11.63 2.85
C ALA A 45 4.56 -12.92 3.42
N GLN A 46 4.01 -14.09 3.05
CA GLN A 46 4.53 -15.40 3.46
C GLN A 46 5.93 -15.65 2.91
N LEU A 47 6.19 -15.33 1.63
CA LEU A 47 7.51 -15.44 1.02
C LEU A 47 8.56 -14.61 1.76
N LEU A 48 8.18 -13.43 2.27
CA LEU A 48 9.04 -12.52 3.03
C LEU A 48 8.98 -12.76 4.55
N GLN A 49 8.29 -13.80 5.01
CA GLN A 49 8.07 -14.13 6.43
C GLN A 49 7.44 -12.99 7.25
N ILE A 50 6.63 -12.14 6.61
CA ILE A 50 5.90 -11.04 7.23
C ILE A 50 4.54 -11.56 7.71
N GLN A 51 4.27 -11.44 9.01
CA GLN A 51 2.96 -11.73 9.56
C GLN A 51 2.00 -10.56 9.28
N LEU A 52 0.86 -10.88 8.66
CA LEU A 52 -0.24 -9.94 8.40
C LEU A 52 -1.54 -10.52 8.93
N GLN A 53 -2.34 -9.67 9.56
CA GLN A 53 -3.74 -9.97 9.84
C GLN A 53 -4.55 -9.48 8.63
N GLU A 54 -5.38 -10.36 8.06
CA GLU A 54 -6.17 -10.08 6.85
C GLU A 54 -7.00 -8.80 6.99
N ASP A 55 -7.89 -8.74 7.98
CA ASP A 55 -8.80 -7.61 8.17
C ASP A 55 -8.03 -6.28 8.28
N ALA A 56 -6.97 -6.25 9.09
CA ALA A 56 -6.15 -5.05 9.27
C ALA A 56 -5.40 -4.65 7.99
N ALA A 57 -4.89 -5.62 7.22
CA ALA A 57 -4.20 -5.34 5.97
C ALA A 57 -5.18 -4.84 4.90
N VAL A 58 -6.34 -5.49 4.75
CA VAL A 58 -7.38 -5.11 3.79
C VAL A 58 -7.93 -3.72 4.09
N GLU A 59 -8.34 -3.46 5.34
CA GLU A 59 -8.81 -2.12 5.73
C GLU A 59 -7.70 -1.07 5.62
N GLY A 60 -6.47 -1.45 5.97
CA GLY A 60 -5.33 -0.57 5.82
C GLY A 60 -5.05 -0.18 4.37
N LYS A 61 -5.23 -1.11 3.43
CA LYS A 61 -5.10 -0.87 1.98
C LYS A 61 -6.20 0.05 1.46
N LYS A 62 -7.46 -0.15 1.86
CA LYS A 62 -8.58 0.75 1.52
C LYS A 62 -8.32 2.19 1.98
N ALA A 63 -7.85 2.36 3.22
CA ALA A 63 -7.51 3.68 3.75
C ALA A 63 -6.37 4.35 2.95
N ILE A 64 -5.34 3.58 2.57
CA ILE A 64 -4.23 4.08 1.75
C ILE A 64 -4.71 4.46 0.34
N GLU A 65 -5.55 3.64 -0.28
CA GLU A 65 -6.16 3.95 -1.58
C GLU A 65 -6.88 5.30 -1.56
N ALA A 66 -7.67 5.57 -0.52
CA ALA A 66 -8.35 6.86 -0.35
C ALA A 66 -7.35 8.03 -0.23
N MET A 67 -6.29 7.87 0.58
CA MET A 67 -5.24 8.89 0.75
C MET A 67 -4.49 9.19 -0.57
N LEU A 68 -4.17 8.15 -1.33
CA LEU A 68 -3.44 8.27 -2.59
C LEU A 68 -4.31 8.89 -3.68
N THR A 69 -5.59 8.50 -3.77
CA THR A 69 -6.54 9.09 -4.73
C THR A 69 -6.74 10.58 -4.47
N ALA A 70 -6.84 10.99 -3.20
CA ALA A 70 -6.97 12.41 -2.85
C ALA A 70 -5.73 13.26 -3.22
N LYS A 71 -4.54 12.65 -3.28
CA LYS A 71 -3.27 13.31 -3.65
C LYS A 71 -2.92 13.15 -5.14
N ALA A 72 -3.72 12.41 -5.89
CA ALA A 72 -3.53 12.21 -7.33
C ALA A 72 -4.11 13.37 -8.16
N ASN A 73 -5.09 14.11 -7.60
CA ASN A 73 -5.64 15.35 -8.14
C ASN A 73 -4.77 16.55 -7.75
#